data_AF-A0A496ZZ87-F1
#
_entry.id   AF-A0A496ZZ87-F1
#
_cell.length_a   1.000
_cell.length_b   1.000
_cell.length_c   1.000
_cell.angle_alpha   90.00
_cell.angle_beta   90.00
_cell.angle_gamma   90.00
#
_symmetry.space_group_name_H-M   'P 1'
#
loop_
_entity.id
_entity.type
_entity.pdbx_description
1 polymer ?
#
loop_
_entity_poly.entity_id
_entity_poly.type
_entity_poly.pdbx_seq_one_letter_code
_entity_poly.pdbx_strand_id
1 'polypeptide(L)'
;MSMSQNESRRECIAAIQEAALAAVAPDAAVRRQLCLEGDVLRIAGRSYPLADYDRIFVVGGGKAGAPMAAAVEAVLGERITAGLVNVKHGYTLHTADERQSPPRIQIIEAGHPVPDEAGRQGAERIVQMLTGLGERDLVLVLISGGGSALLTLPSPGITLADVQTLTGALLRCGATINEINAVRKHISQIKGGQLARQAYPATVVSLVLSDVVGNPLDVIASGPTVPDPTTFADAWA
;
A
#
# COMPACT_ATOMS: atom_id res chain seq x y z
N MET A 1 -46.36 -8.50 13.23
CA MET A 1 -45.24 -7.57 13.56
C MET A 1 -45.59 -6.22 12.98
N SER A 2 -45.65 -5.17 13.81
CA SER A 2 -46.02 -3.81 13.36
C SER A 2 -44.91 -3.19 12.50
N MET A 3 -45.27 -2.28 11.59
CA MET A 3 -44.31 -1.56 10.74
C MET A 3 -43.21 -0.85 11.55
N SER A 4 -43.53 -0.33 12.76
CA SER A 4 -42.56 0.38 13.61
C SER A 4 -41.47 -0.53 14.21
N GLN A 5 -41.76 -1.81 14.46
CA GLN A 5 -40.74 -2.77 14.89
C GLN A 5 -39.77 -3.15 13.76
N ASN A 6 -40.23 -3.09 12.51
CA ASN A 6 -39.38 -3.33 11.34
C ASN A 6 -38.50 -2.12 11.00
N GLU A 7 -38.99 -0.88 11.19
CA GLU A 7 -38.17 0.34 11.07
C GLU A 7 -37.05 0.39 12.12
N SER A 8 -37.39 0.15 13.40
CA SER A 8 -36.40 0.12 14.50
C SER A 8 -35.31 -0.95 14.30
N ARG A 9 -35.65 -2.12 13.73
CA ARG A 9 -34.65 -3.14 13.38
C ARG A 9 -33.75 -2.73 12.23
N ARG A 10 -34.29 -2.06 11.21
CA ARG A 10 -33.49 -1.57 10.07
C ARG A 10 -32.49 -0.50 10.52
N GLU A 11 -32.92 0.43 11.37
CA GLU A 11 -32.04 1.45 11.95
C GLU A 11 -30.92 0.83 12.78
N CYS A 12 -31.24 -0.18 13.60
CA CYS A 12 -30.24 -0.89 14.39
C CYS A 12 -29.22 -1.64 13.50
N ILE A 13 -29.68 -2.33 12.45
CA ILE A 13 -28.79 -3.00 11.48
C ILE A 13 -27.90 -1.97 10.75
N ALA A 14 -28.48 -0.85 10.30
CA ALA A 14 -27.74 0.21 9.63
C ALA A 14 -26.67 0.81 10.56
N ALA A 15 -26.99 1.08 11.82
CA ALA A 15 -26.04 1.59 12.81
C ALA A 15 -24.90 0.60 13.09
N ILE A 16 -25.20 -0.70 13.20
CA ILE A 16 -24.17 -1.75 13.35
C ILE A 16 -23.27 -1.81 12.11
N GLN A 17 -23.85 -1.75 10.91
CA GLN A 17 -23.11 -1.77 9.66
C GLN A 17 -22.23 -0.52 9.50
N GLU A 18 -22.75 0.66 9.82
CA GLU A 18 -22.02 1.92 9.77
C GLU A 18 -20.87 1.94 10.79
N ALA A 19 -21.11 1.49 12.03
CA ALA A 19 -20.06 1.36 13.03
C ALA A 19 -18.98 0.36 12.59
N ALA A 20 -19.35 -0.76 11.96
CA ALA A 20 -18.40 -1.73 11.42
C ALA A 20 -17.57 -1.14 10.26
N LEU A 21 -18.19 -0.41 9.34
CA LEU A 21 -17.50 0.28 8.24
C LEU A 21 -16.57 1.39 8.74
N ALA A 22 -17.03 2.20 9.70
CA ALA A 22 -16.23 3.23 10.34
C ALA A 22 -15.05 2.63 11.11
N ALA A 23 -15.24 1.49 11.76
CA ALA A 23 -14.16 0.78 12.44
C ALA A 23 -13.08 0.31 11.47
N VAL A 24 -13.40 -0.02 10.21
CA VAL A 24 -12.42 -0.42 9.20
C VAL A 24 -12.05 0.70 8.22
N ALA A 25 -12.51 1.94 8.47
CA ALA A 25 -12.15 3.09 7.66
C ALA A 25 -10.61 3.25 7.65
N PRO A 26 -9.97 3.36 6.46
CA PRO A 26 -8.50 3.29 6.37
C PRO A 26 -7.77 4.37 7.17
N ASP A 27 -8.31 5.59 7.19
CA ASP A 27 -7.80 6.73 7.94
C ASP A 27 -7.90 6.48 9.45
N ALA A 28 -9.04 5.98 9.92
CA ALA A 28 -9.24 5.62 11.32
C ALA A 28 -8.33 4.45 11.73
N ALA A 29 -8.12 3.48 10.84
CA ALA A 29 -7.21 2.35 11.09
C ALA A 29 -5.76 2.81 11.26
N VAL A 30 -5.28 3.71 10.41
CA VAL A 30 -3.95 4.31 10.55
C VAL A 30 -3.86 5.12 11.84
N ARG A 31 -4.82 6.02 12.11
CA ARG A 31 -4.80 6.88 13.33
C ARG A 31 -4.84 6.09 14.63
N ARG A 32 -5.45 4.90 14.65
CA ARG A 32 -5.45 4.02 15.84
C ARG A 32 -4.12 3.34 16.09
N GLN A 33 -3.35 3.08 15.04
CA GLN A 33 -2.11 2.32 15.11
C GLN A 33 -0.87 3.20 15.04
N LEU A 34 -0.99 4.43 14.56
CA LEU A 34 0.08 5.39 14.37
C LEU A 34 -0.24 6.67 15.13
N CYS A 35 0.57 6.99 16.12
CA CYS A 35 0.49 8.25 16.84
C CYS A 35 1.88 8.83 17.11
N LEU A 36 1.96 10.14 17.30
CA LEU A 36 3.19 10.84 17.64
C LEU A 36 3.05 11.41 19.06
N GLU A 37 3.89 10.95 19.97
CA GLU A 37 3.96 11.44 21.36
C GLU A 37 5.27 12.19 21.56
N GLY A 38 5.20 13.52 21.52
CA GLY A 38 6.40 14.37 21.49
C GLY A 38 7.19 14.13 20.21
N ASP A 39 8.36 13.49 20.34
CA ASP A 39 9.24 13.14 19.22
C ASP A 39 9.43 11.62 19.07
N VAL A 40 8.51 10.84 19.60
CA VAL A 40 8.50 9.38 19.45
C VAL A 40 7.28 8.97 18.63
N LEU A 41 7.53 8.43 17.44
CA LEU A 41 6.50 7.84 16.61
C LEU A 41 6.19 6.43 17.13
N ARG A 42 4.94 6.19 17.52
CA ARG A 42 4.48 4.86 17.92
C ARG A 42 3.68 4.24 16.80
N ILE A 43 4.08 3.03 16.39
CA ILE A 43 3.37 2.25 15.37
C ILE A 43 3.11 0.84 15.90
N ALA A 44 1.84 0.47 16.05
CA ALA A 44 1.39 -0.84 16.52
C ALA A 44 2.14 -1.34 17.78
N GLY A 45 2.31 -0.45 18.76
CA GLY A 45 2.99 -0.74 20.03
C GLY A 45 4.52 -0.71 19.98
N ARG A 46 5.14 -0.51 18.81
CA ARG A 46 6.58 -0.26 18.68
C ARG A 46 6.87 1.23 18.68
N SER A 47 8.01 1.61 19.26
CA SER A 47 8.46 3.00 19.34
C SER A 47 9.62 3.27 18.40
N TYR A 48 9.55 4.38 17.70
CA TYR A 48 10.57 4.90 16.79
C TYR A 48 10.88 6.34 17.23
N PRO A 49 11.92 6.55 18.06
CA PRO A 49 12.39 7.89 18.40
C PRO A 49 12.80 8.62 17.11
N LEU A 50 12.19 9.75 16.81
CA LEU A 50 12.44 10.45 15.54
C LEU A 50 13.84 11.07 15.48
N ALA A 51 14.46 11.35 16.62
CA ALA A 51 15.87 11.75 16.69
C ALA A 51 16.87 10.73 16.12
N ASP A 52 16.47 9.45 16.02
CA ASP A 52 17.29 8.41 15.40
C ASP A 52 17.30 8.49 13.87
N TYR A 53 16.39 9.29 13.28
CA TYR A 53 16.20 9.39 11.84
C TYR A 53 16.41 10.82 11.32
N ASP A 54 17.11 10.95 10.20
CA ASP A 54 17.36 12.23 9.54
C ASP A 54 16.29 12.53 8.49
N ARG A 55 15.70 11.49 7.88
CA ARG A 55 14.68 11.61 6.84
C ARG A 55 13.58 10.58 7.01
N ILE A 56 12.35 10.98 6.67
CA ILE A 56 11.16 10.11 6.71
C ILE A 56 10.51 10.09 5.34
N PHE A 57 10.39 8.91 4.76
CA PHE A 57 9.76 8.67 3.47
C PHE A 57 8.44 7.93 3.63
N VAL A 58 7.43 8.29 2.83
CA VAL A 58 6.14 7.61 2.82
C VAL A 58 5.81 7.15 1.41
N VAL A 59 5.83 5.85 1.18
CA VAL A 59 5.60 5.25 -0.14
C VAL A 59 4.50 4.21 -0.10
N GLY A 60 3.92 3.83 -1.22
CA GLY A 60 3.02 2.70 -1.24
C GLY A 60 2.02 2.67 -2.38
N GLY A 61 1.00 1.83 -2.24
CA GLY A 61 -0.07 1.76 -3.21
C GLY A 61 -1.21 0.83 -2.83
N GLY A 62 -2.39 1.16 -3.34
CA GLY A 62 -3.63 0.46 -3.04
C GLY A 62 -4.84 1.40 -3.09
N LYS A 63 -6.05 0.83 -3.11
CA LYS A 63 -7.31 1.59 -3.17
C LYS A 63 -7.48 2.53 -1.97
N ALA A 64 -6.98 2.14 -0.80
CA ALA A 64 -7.03 2.98 0.39
C ALA A 64 -5.80 3.89 0.55
N GLY A 65 -4.93 4.00 -0.48
CA GLY A 65 -3.67 4.72 -0.39
C GLY A 65 -3.84 6.20 -0.02
N ALA A 66 -4.79 6.91 -0.62
CA ALA A 66 -5.03 8.33 -0.35
C ALA A 66 -5.46 8.61 1.11
N PRO A 67 -6.50 7.96 1.68
CA PRO A 67 -6.85 8.17 3.09
C PRO A 67 -5.76 7.70 4.07
N MET A 68 -5.00 6.64 3.74
CA MET A 68 -3.86 6.22 4.56
C MET A 68 -2.74 7.28 4.55
N ALA A 69 -2.40 7.82 3.38
CA ALA A 69 -1.41 8.88 3.22
C ALA A 69 -1.81 10.14 4.01
N ALA A 70 -3.06 10.58 3.86
CA ALA A 70 -3.58 11.74 4.58
C ALA A 70 -3.53 11.55 6.11
N ALA A 71 -3.79 10.33 6.61
CA ALA A 71 -3.68 10.04 8.03
C ALA A 71 -2.22 10.08 8.52
N VAL A 72 -1.26 9.58 7.75
CA VAL A 72 0.18 9.68 8.07
C VAL A 72 0.65 11.13 8.04
N GLU A 73 0.25 11.89 7.03
CA GLU A 73 0.60 13.30 6.87
C GLU A 73 0.02 14.15 8.00
N ALA A 74 -1.20 13.87 8.46
CA ALA A 74 -1.80 14.53 9.61
C ALA A 74 -1.03 14.28 10.93
N VAL A 75 -0.27 13.19 11.04
CA VAL A 75 0.50 12.87 12.26
C VAL A 75 1.94 13.40 12.16
N LEU A 76 2.60 13.21 11.03
CA LEU A 76 4.03 13.56 10.87
C LEU A 76 4.25 14.98 10.36
N GLY A 77 3.31 15.52 9.57
CA GLY A 77 3.35 16.87 9.01
C GLY A 77 4.68 17.16 8.31
N GLU A 78 5.33 18.24 8.72
CA GLU A 78 6.57 18.73 8.11
C GLU A 78 7.78 17.79 8.23
N ARG A 79 7.69 16.78 9.11
CA ARG A 79 8.76 15.78 9.28
C ARG A 79 8.87 14.81 8.11
N ILE A 80 7.86 14.73 7.24
CA ILE A 80 7.92 13.92 6.02
C ILE A 80 8.87 14.59 5.03
N THR A 81 9.93 13.90 4.65
CA THR A 81 10.91 14.37 3.67
C THR A 81 10.34 14.33 2.26
N ALA A 82 9.74 13.20 1.87
CA ALA A 82 9.05 13.02 0.60
C ALA A 82 8.11 11.81 0.67
N GLY A 83 7.07 11.80 -0.17
CA GLY A 83 6.24 10.62 -0.31
C GLY A 83 5.56 10.50 -1.66
N LEU A 84 5.20 9.27 -2.01
CA LEU A 84 4.49 8.95 -3.23
C LEU A 84 3.66 7.67 -3.07
N VAL A 85 2.35 7.76 -3.34
CA VAL A 85 1.41 6.64 -3.21
C VAL A 85 0.59 6.48 -4.49
N ASN A 86 0.59 5.28 -5.06
CA ASN A 86 -0.24 4.94 -6.21
C ASN A 86 -1.64 4.50 -5.77
N VAL A 87 -2.68 5.15 -6.27
CA VAL A 87 -4.09 4.80 -6.03
C VAL A 87 -4.80 4.48 -7.34
N LYS A 88 -5.99 3.89 -7.26
CA LYS A 88 -6.82 3.64 -8.44
C LYS A 88 -7.29 4.98 -9.05
N HIS A 89 -7.44 5.06 -10.37
CA HIS A 89 -8.14 6.16 -11.04
C HIS A 89 -9.46 6.52 -10.35
N GLY A 90 -9.65 7.82 -10.05
CA GLY A 90 -10.79 8.35 -9.31
C GLY A 90 -10.80 8.10 -7.80
N TYR A 91 -9.69 7.69 -7.20
CA TYR A 91 -9.55 7.46 -5.74
C TYR A 91 -8.70 8.54 -5.06
N THR A 92 -8.44 9.66 -5.72
CA THR A 92 -7.89 10.85 -5.07
C THR A 92 -8.90 11.49 -4.11
N LEU A 93 -8.41 12.03 -3.00
CA LEU A 93 -9.22 12.88 -2.13
C LEU A 93 -9.17 14.29 -2.70
N HIS A 94 -10.27 14.76 -3.30
CA HIS A 94 -10.38 16.16 -3.68
C HIS A 94 -10.56 17.02 -2.43
N THR A 95 -9.47 17.54 -1.86
CA THR A 95 -9.54 18.62 -0.88
C THR A 95 -9.48 19.94 -1.63
N ALA A 96 -10.66 20.53 -1.85
CA ALA A 96 -10.85 21.76 -2.62
C ALA A 96 -10.38 23.04 -1.89
N ASP A 97 -9.16 23.03 -1.33
CA ASP A 97 -8.59 24.21 -0.70
C ASP A 97 -7.21 24.53 -1.29
N GLU A 98 -7.23 25.31 -2.37
CA GLU A 98 -6.05 25.80 -3.11
C GLU A 98 -5.11 26.68 -2.26
N ARG A 99 -5.47 26.97 -0.99
CA ARG A 99 -4.68 27.76 -0.04
C ARG A 99 -3.70 26.95 0.81
N GLN A 100 -3.71 25.62 0.69
CA GLN A 100 -2.81 24.76 1.46
C GLN A 100 -1.51 24.50 0.68
N SER A 101 -0.38 24.42 1.39
CA SER A 101 0.88 23.95 0.80
C SER A 101 0.68 22.59 0.12
N PRO A 102 1.37 22.30 -0.98
CA PRO A 102 1.22 21.03 -1.67
C PRO A 102 1.50 19.87 -0.71
N PRO A 103 0.75 18.77 -0.79
CA PRO A 103 0.95 17.62 0.09
C PRO A 103 2.37 17.08 -0.09
N ARG A 104 3.01 16.71 1.02
CA ARG A 104 4.34 16.10 1.04
C ARG A 104 4.31 14.68 0.48
N ILE A 105 3.14 14.05 0.51
CA ILE A 105 2.89 12.76 -0.12
C ILE A 105 2.11 12.98 -1.41
N GLN A 106 2.77 12.73 -2.54
CA GLN A 106 2.14 12.81 -3.86
C GLN A 106 1.23 11.60 -4.09
N ILE A 107 0.05 11.83 -4.66
CA ILE A 107 -0.87 10.77 -5.07
C ILE A 107 -0.84 10.64 -6.58
N ILE A 108 -0.56 9.43 -7.08
CA ILE A 108 -0.64 9.10 -8.51
C ILE A 108 -1.81 8.17 -8.75
N GLU A 109 -2.67 8.53 -9.67
CA GLU A 109 -3.74 7.66 -10.13
C GLU A 109 -3.23 6.68 -11.18
N ALA A 110 -3.57 5.40 -11.02
CA ALA A 110 -3.05 4.30 -11.81
C ALA A 110 -4.10 3.18 -12.03
N GLY A 111 -3.76 2.30 -12.97
CA GLY A 111 -4.59 1.24 -13.48
C GLY A 111 -4.84 0.12 -12.47
N HIS A 112 -6.12 -0.20 -12.27
CA HIS A 112 -6.57 -1.37 -11.52
C HIS A 112 -7.94 -1.82 -12.05
N PRO A 113 -8.17 -3.12 -12.33
CA PRO A 113 -7.36 -4.26 -11.89
C PRO A 113 -6.19 -4.64 -12.80
N VAL A 114 -6.14 -4.10 -14.02
CA VAL A 114 -5.02 -4.28 -14.96
C VAL A 114 -4.03 -3.13 -14.75
N PRO A 115 -2.73 -3.40 -14.54
CA PRO A 115 -1.73 -2.36 -14.34
C PRO A 115 -1.56 -1.53 -15.62
N ASP A 116 -1.27 -0.24 -15.48
CA ASP A 116 -1.01 0.67 -16.60
C ASP A 116 0.33 1.41 -16.45
N GLU A 117 0.63 2.26 -17.43
CA GLU A 117 1.89 2.99 -17.49
C GLU A 117 2.02 4.01 -16.34
N ALA A 118 0.92 4.62 -15.89
CA ALA A 118 0.93 5.51 -14.73
C ALA A 118 1.35 4.77 -13.46
N GLY A 119 0.82 3.57 -13.24
CA GLY A 119 1.23 2.70 -12.14
C GLY A 119 2.71 2.31 -12.24
N ARG A 120 3.20 1.99 -13.44
CA ARG A 120 4.61 1.65 -13.67
C ARG A 120 5.55 2.81 -13.37
N GLN A 121 5.24 4.00 -13.86
CA GLN A 121 6.03 5.21 -13.62
C GLN A 121 6.01 5.62 -12.15
N GLY A 122 4.85 5.53 -11.47
CA GLY A 122 4.77 5.78 -10.04
C GLY A 122 5.61 4.79 -9.22
N ALA A 123 5.56 3.51 -9.59
CA ALA A 123 6.36 2.46 -8.97
C ALA A 123 7.87 2.66 -9.18
N GLU A 124 8.28 3.09 -10.38
CA GLU A 124 9.66 3.48 -10.68
C GLU A 124 10.14 4.66 -9.81
N ARG A 125 9.32 5.70 -9.69
CA ARG A 125 9.62 6.86 -8.83
C ARG A 125 9.70 6.50 -7.35
N ILE A 126 8.87 5.56 -6.88
CA ILE A 126 8.98 4.99 -5.53
C ILE A 126 10.36 4.33 -5.36
N VAL A 127 10.78 3.46 -6.27
CA VAL A 127 12.09 2.80 -6.17
C VAL A 127 13.24 3.81 -6.19
N GLN A 128 13.16 4.84 -7.04
CA GLN A 128 14.14 5.93 -7.08
C GLN A 128 14.23 6.68 -5.73
N MET A 129 13.10 6.90 -5.06
CA MET A 129 13.05 7.52 -3.72
C MET A 129 13.71 6.66 -2.63
N LEU A 130 13.67 5.34 -2.78
CA LEU A 130 14.25 4.40 -1.82
C LEU A 130 15.71 4.05 -2.10
N THR A 131 16.21 4.37 -3.30
CA THR A 131 17.58 4.05 -3.69
C THR A 131 18.57 4.91 -2.91
N GLY A 132 19.55 4.27 -2.27
CA GLY A 132 20.64 4.97 -1.57
C GLY A 132 20.24 5.57 -0.22
N LEU A 133 19.14 5.09 0.37
CA LEU A 133 18.85 5.38 1.78
C LEU A 133 19.90 4.75 2.69
N GLY A 134 20.07 5.30 3.89
CA GLY A 134 21.00 4.86 4.93
C GLY A 134 20.29 4.42 6.21
N GLU A 135 21.07 4.01 7.21
CA GLU A 135 20.57 3.44 8.48
C GLU A 135 19.73 4.44 9.30
N ARG A 136 19.92 5.74 9.08
CA ARG A 136 19.19 6.83 9.72
C ARG A 136 17.98 7.31 8.90
N ASP A 137 17.50 6.52 7.96
CA ASP A 137 16.26 6.81 7.23
C ASP A 137 15.13 5.90 7.70
N LEU A 138 13.92 6.48 7.78
CA LEU A 138 12.68 5.76 8.07
C LEU A 138 11.78 5.74 6.85
N VAL A 139 11.31 4.56 6.46
CA VAL A 139 10.39 4.36 5.34
C VAL A 139 9.08 3.77 5.86
N LEU A 140 7.99 4.52 5.71
CA LEU A 140 6.63 4.04 5.95
C LEU A 140 6.03 3.55 4.62
N VAL A 141 5.70 2.27 4.54
CA VAL A 141 5.12 1.64 3.35
C VAL A 141 3.62 1.40 3.56
N LEU A 142 2.79 2.07 2.76
CA LEU A 142 1.33 2.00 2.84
C LEU A 142 0.79 1.01 1.81
N ILE A 143 0.17 -0.08 2.27
CA ILE A 143 -0.32 -1.14 1.39
C ILE A 143 -1.80 -1.38 1.66
N SER A 144 -2.60 -1.46 0.60
CA SER A 144 -3.99 -1.90 0.69
C SER A 144 -4.42 -2.69 -0.54
N GLY A 145 -5.66 -3.16 -0.54
CA GLY A 145 -6.26 -3.90 -1.66
C GLY A 145 -6.02 -3.24 -3.02
N GLY A 146 -5.65 -4.05 -4.02
CA GLY A 146 -5.29 -3.59 -5.36
C GLY A 146 -3.80 -3.24 -5.57
N GLY A 147 -2.97 -3.28 -4.52
CA GLY A 147 -1.54 -2.97 -4.60
C GLY A 147 -0.77 -3.77 -5.67
N SER A 148 -1.14 -5.02 -5.97
CA SER A 148 -0.45 -5.83 -6.98
C SER A 148 -0.46 -5.21 -8.39
N ALA A 149 -1.55 -4.52 -8.76
CA ALA A 149 -1.66 -3.81 -10.04
C ALA A 149 -1.04 -2.41 -9.94
N LEU A 150 -1.33 -1.70 -8.85
CA LEU A 150 -0.92 -0.31 -8.64
C LEU A 150 0.59 -0.15 -8.40
N LEU A 151 1.28 -1.18 -7.90
CA LEU A 151 2.73 -1.23 -7.66
C LEU A 151 3.40 -2.22 -8.63
N THR A 152 3.35 -1.91 -9.93
CA THR A 152 3.91 -2.77 -10.97
C THR A 152 5.17 -2.17 -11.56
N LEU A 153 6.33 -2.69 -11.15
CA LEU A 153 7.61 -2.41 -11.80
C LEU A 153 8.21 -3.74 -12.30
N PRO A 154 8.15 -4.03 -13.61
CA PRO A 154 8.76 -5.21 -14.20
C PRO A 154 10.28 -5.20 -14.08
N SER A 155 10.91 -6.37 -14.04
CA SER A 155 12.37 -6.52 -14.08
C SER A 155 12.97 -6.05 -15.42
N PRO A 156 14.25 -5.64 -15.47
CA PRO A 156 14.91 -5.23 -16.72
C PRO A 156 14.74 -6.28 -17.82
N GLY A 157 14.40 -5.85 -19.03
CA GLY A 157 14.13 -6.73 -20.17
C GLY A 157 12.69 -7.25 -20.27
N ILE A 158 11.82 -6.95 -19.29
CA ILE A 158 10.40 -7.30 -19.31
C ILE A 158 9.57 -6.03 -19.45
N THR A 159 8.66 -5.98 -20.43
CA THR A 159 7.77 -4.83 -20.61
C THR A 159 6.51 -4.95 -19.74
N LEU A 160 5.82 -3.82 -19.55
CA LEU A 160 4.50 -3.84 -18.91
C LEU A 160 3.50 -4.72 -19.68
N ALA A 161 3.57 -4.71 -21.01
CA ALA A 161 2.71 -5.51 -21.88
C ALA A 161 2.96 -7.02 -21.70
N ASP A 162 4.22 -7.43 -21.47
CA ASP A 162 4.56 -8.82 -21.16
C ASP A 162 3.92 -9.25 -19.84
N VAL A 163 4.01 -8.42 -18.80
CA VAL A 163 3.38 -8.69 -17.49
C VAL A 163 1.86 -8.80 -17.60
N GLN A 164 1.21 -7.92 -18.36
CA GLN A 164 -0.23 -7.96 -18.62
C GLN A 164 -0.62 -9.24 -19.37
N THR A 165 0.10 -9.58 -20.43
CA THR A 165 -0.15 -10.77 -21.27
C THR A 165 -0.01 -12.05 -20.46
N LEU A 166 1.08 -12.18 -19.71
CA LEU A 166 1.37 -13.32 -18.85
C LEU A 166 0.31 -13.47 -17.75
N THR A 167 -0.01 -12.39 -17.04
CA THR A 167 -1.03 -12.42 -15.98
C THR A 167 -2.39 -12.81 -16.55
N GLY A 168 -2.75 -12.29 -17.73
CA GLY A 168 -3.98 -12.66 -18.43
C GLY A 168 -4.01 -14.13 -18.84
N ALA A 169 -2.88 -14.68 -19.30
CA ALA A 169 -2.78 -16.10 -19.67
C ALA A 169 -2.97 -17.01 -18.45
N LEU A 170 -2.30 -16.71 -17.34
CA LEU A 170 -2.40 -17.48 -16.09
C LEU A 170 -3.84 -17.47 -15.54
N LEU A 171 -4.51 -16.31 -15.57
CA LEU A 171 -5.91 -16.22 -15.16
C LEU A 171 -6.84 -17.06 -16.07
N ARG A 172 -6.62 -17.03 -17.38
CA ARG A 172 -7.44 -17.79 -18.35
C ARG A 172 -7.25 -19.30 -18.21
N CYS A 173 -6.07 -19.77 -17.84
CA CYS A 173 -5.81 -21.19 -17.62
C CYS A 173 -6.20 -21.68 -16.22
N GLY A 174 -6.74 -20.79 -15.37
CA GLY A 174 -7.23 -21.16 -14.03
C GLY A 174 -6.11 -21.33 -13.00
N ALA A 175 -4.94 -20.74 -13.21
CA ALA A 175 -3.86 -20.74 -12.22
C ALA A 175 -4.35 -20.13 -10.90
N THR A 176 -3.94 -20.74 -9.79
CA THR A 176 -4.24 -20.27 -8.44
C THR A 176 -3.55 -18.93 -8.17
N ILE A 177 -4.06 -18.18 -7.18
CA ILE A 177 -3.44 -16.91 -6.78
C ILE A 177 -1.98 -17.09 -6.32
N ASN A 178 -1.65 -18.25 -5.74
CA ASN A 178 -0.31 -18.57 -5.27
C ASN A 178 0.65 -18.81 -6.45
N GLU A 179 0.24 -19.57 -7.47
CA GLU A 179 1.02 -19.77 -8.70
C GLU A 179 1.23 -18.46 -9.46
N ILE A 180 0.16 -17.67 -9.62
CA ILE A 180 0.26 -16.33 -10.22
C ILE A 180 1.23 -15.45 -9.44
N ASN A 181 1.18 -15.49 -8.11
CA ASN A 181 2.09 -14.74 -7.25
C ASN A 181 3.54 -15.20 -7.36
N ALA A 182 3.80 -16.51 -7.41
CA ALA A 182 5.14 -17.04 -7.60
C ALA A 182 5.77 -16.45 -8.87
N VAL A 183 5.05 -16.50 -9.99
CA VAL A 183 5.53 -15.91 -11.25
C VAL A 183 5.69 -14.39 -11.14
N ARG A 184 4.68 -13.68 -10.63
CA ARG A 184 4.71 -12.20 -10.54
C ARG A 184 5.84 -11.64 -9.68
N LYS A 185 6.18 -12.33 -8.57
CA LYS A 185 7.29 -11.92 -7.69
C LYS A 185 8.63 -12.06 -8.41
N HIS A 186 8.82 -13.13 -9.17
CA HIS A 186 10.06 -13.44 -9.89
C HIS A 186 10.34 -12.55 -11.13
N ILE A 187 9.35 -11.81 -11.60
CA ILE A 187 9.48 -10.88 -12.74
C ILE A 187 9.35 -9.41 -12.34
N SER A 188 9.44 -9.09 -11.04
CA SER A 188 9.24 -7.73 -10.52
C SER A 188 10.42 -7.20 -9.71
N GLN A 189 10.65 -5.89 -9.79
CA GLN A 189 11.63 -5.17 -8.96
C GLN A 189 11.08 -4.75 -7.58
N ILE A 190 9.79 -4.96 -7.30
CA ILE A 190 9.11 -4.47 -6.09
C ILE A 190 8.48 -5.59 -5.26
N LYS A 191 7.86 -6.57 -5.92
CA LYS A 191 7.11 -7.66 -5.27
C LYS A 191 8.07 -8.68 -4.63
N GLY A 192 7.61 -9.49 -3.69
CA GLY A 192 8.43 -10.55 -3.08
C GLY A 192 9.60 -10.01 -2.24
N GLY A 193 9.34 -9.00 -1.43
CA GLY A 193 10.31 -8.39 -0.52
C GLY A 193 11.27 -7.40 -1.18
N GLN A 194 11.17 -7.22 -2.50
CA GLN A 194 12.14 -6.41 -3.23
C GLN A 194 12.04 -4.93 -2.89
N LEU A 195 10.87 -4.40 -2.56
CA LEU A 195 10.75 -3.01 -2.10
C LEU A 195 11.50 -2.78 -0.79
N ALA A 196 11.39 -3.70 0.17
CA ALA A 196 12.17 -3.64 1.40
C ALA A 196 13.67 -3.77 1.12
N ARG A 197 14.06 -4.60 0.15
CA ARG A 197 15.47 -4.72 -0.28
C ARG A 197 16.00 -3.42 -0.90
N GLN A 198 15.20 -2.70 -1.68
CA GLN A 198 15.60 -1.41 -2.27
C GLN A 198 15.82 -0.33 -1.20
N ALA A 199 15.06 -0.36 -0.11
CA ALA A 199 15.20 0.58 0.99
C ALA A 199 16.37 0.27 1.95
N TYR A 200 16.95 -0.94 1.89
CA TYR A 200 18.04 -1.33 2.80
C TYR A 200 19.26 -0.40 2.62
N PRO A 201 19.92 0.05 3.71
CA PRO A 201 19.74 -0.33 5.12
C PRO A 201 18.74 0.50 5.95
N ALA A 202 17.87 1.29 5.34
CA ALA A 202 16.87 2.06 6.07
C ALA A 202 15.91 1.19 6.90
N THR A 203 15.34 1.79 7.94
CA THR A 203 14.27 1.14 8.71
C THR A 203 12.96 1.18 7.91
N VAL A 204 12.37 0.02 7.66
CA VAL A 204 11.11 -0.12 6.91
C VAL A 204 9.98 -0.54 7.84
N VAL A 205 8.89 0.23 7.85
CA VAL A 205 7.66 -0.09 8.58
C VAL A 205 6.49 -0.15 7.60
N SER A 206 5.83 -1.30 7.51
CA SER A 206 4.66 -1.49 6.63
C SER A 206 3.35 -1.34 7.40
N LEU A 207 2.48 -0.45 6.92
CA LEU A 207 1.09 -0.35 7.34
C LEU A 207 0.22 -1.01 6.28
N VAL A 208 -0.37 -2.16 6.62
CA VAL A 208 -1.10 -3.01 5.67
C VAL A 208 -2.58 -3.07 6.04
N LEU A 209 -3.44 -2.62 5.13
CA LEU A 209 -4.89 -2.80 5.22
C LEU A 209 -5.30 -3.97 4.31
N SER A 210 -5.51 -5.13 4.92
CA SER A 210 -5.81 -6.38 4.21
C SER A 210 -7.28 -6.49 3.81
N ASP A 211 -7.52 -6.82 2.54
CA ASP A 211 -8.81 -7.31 2.01
C ASP A 211 -8.79 -8.82 1.73
N VAL A 212 -7.76 -9.53 2.21
CA VAL A 212 -7.56 -10.98 2.01
C VAL A 212 -7.83 -11.75 3.31
N VAL A 213 -8.69 -12.76 3.24
CA VAL A 213 -9.01 -13.64 4.37
C VAL A 213 -7.73 -14.30 4.92
N GLY A 214 -7.53 -14.24 6.23
CA GLY A 214 -6.35 -14.79 6.90
C GLY A 214 -5.13 -13.86 6.93
N ASN A 215 -5.19 -12.71 6.24
CA ASN A 215 -4.12 -11.70 6.20
C ASN A 215 -2.71 -12.22 5.80
N PRO A 216 -2.57 -13.10 4.78
CA PRO A 216 -1.25 -13.56 4.31
C PRO A 216 -0.47 -12.40 3.66
N LEU A 217 0.55 -11.89 4.36
CA LEU A 217 1.29 -10.69 3.94
C LEU A 217 2.03 -10.87 2.60
N ASP A 218 2.44 -12.09 2.27
CA ASP A 218 3.16 -12.43 1.03
C ASP A 218 2.23 -12.46 -0.20
N VAL A 219 0.92 -12.57 0.03
CA VAL A 219 -0.13 -12.52 -0.99
C VAL A 219 -0.63 -11.07 -1.17
N ILE A 220 -0.79 -10.32 -0.07
CA ILE A 220 -1.28 -8.94 -0.12
C ILE A 220 -0.30 -8.07 -0.91
N ALA A 221 -0.79 -7.47 -1.99
CA ALA A 221 0.03 -6.72 -2.95
C ALA A 221 1.25 -7.51 -3.51
N SER A 222 1.21 -8.85 -3.46
CA SER A 222 2.34 -9.74 -3.76
C SER A 222 3.56 -9.53 -2.84
N GLY A 223 3.32 -9.10 -1.59
CA GLY A 223 4.31 -9.05 -0.52
C GLY A 223 5.54 -8.20 -0.81
N PRO A 224 5.43 -6.90 -1.13
CA PRO A 224 6.59 -6.08 -1.51
C PRO A 224 7.61 -5.88 -0.38
N THR A 225 7.20 -6.06 0.88
CA THR A 225 8.02 -5.82 2.07
C THR A 225 8.21 -7.06 2.95
N VAL A 226 7.84 -8.23 2.45
CA VAL A 226 7.98 -9.51 3.16
C VAL A 226 8.73 -10.52 2.28
N PRO A 227 9.46 -11.48 2.87
CA PRO A 227 10.22 -12.46 2.10
C PRO A 227 9.30 -13.30 1.22
N ASP A 228 9.79 -13.63 0.01
CA ASP A 228 9.14 -14.59 -0.86
C ASP A 228 9.67 -16.01 -0.56
N PRO A 229 8.80 -16.96 -0.15
CA PRO A 229 9.22 -18.34 0.05
C PRO A 229 9.38 -19.13 -1.25
N THR A 230 8.89 -18.61 -2.38
CA THR A 230 8.95 -19.29 -3.68
C THR A 230 10.28 -19.04 -4.39
N THR A 231 10.59 -19.89 -5.37
CA THR A 231 11.82 -19.84 -6.16
C THR A 231 11.54 -19.72 -7.66
N PHE A 232 12.59 -19.44 -8.46
CA PHE A 232 12.48 -19.49 -9.92
C PHE A 232 12.06 -20.87 -10.44
N ALA A 233 12.38 -21.95 -9.72
CA ALA A 233 11.93 -23.29 -10.09
C ALA A 233 10.41 -23.43 -9.91
N ASP A 234 9.86 -22.89 -8.83
CA ASP A 234 8.41 -22.89 -8.58
C ASP A 234 7.67 -22.01 -9.61
N ALA A 235 8.27 -20.90 -10.02
CA ALA A 235 7.70 -20.02 -11.04
C ALA A 235 7.75 -20.61 -12.46
N TRP A 236 8.63 -21.57 -12.72
CA TRP A 236 8.78 -22.23 -14.02
C TRP A 236 7.88 -23.47 -14.20
N ALA A 237 7.56 -24.14 -13.09
CA ALA A 237 6.75 -25.36 -13.07
C ALA A 237 5.29 -25.12 -13.53
#